data_AF-A0A952DPL5-F1
#
_entry.id   AF-A0A952DPL5-F1
#
_cell.length_a   1.000
_cell.length_b   1.000
_cell.length_c   1.000
_cell.angle_alpha   90.00
_cell.angle_beta   90.00
_cell.angle_gamma   90.00
#
_symmetry.space_group_name_H-M   'P 1'
#
loop_
_entity.id
_entity.type
_entity.pdbx_description
1 polymer ?
#
loop_
_entity_poly.entity_id
_entity_poly.type
_entity_poly.pdbx_seq_one_letter_code
_entity_poly.pdbx_strand_id
1 'polypeptide(L)'
;FRAEDVYGLADMIRRQKGGAAVVMGGLSPRTRNAQVELYQSGEVDYLVATDAIGMGLNMDISHVAFAALSKFDGKRVRRLRPAEMAQIAGRAGRYQTDGSFGPLAMADDDGPAFEAGEIEAIEAHTFPALDRLVWRNARLDFGSLGRLIASLGVRPEHTRLTRSDDEVDFQVLKRLAREDWIIERANTPARLQRLWAVCGLPDYRKTGPDTHARFIARVYRHLTEGTGRIPTDWVAGELARLDDVQGDIEALAHRIAAARTWTFAAHRPDWLVDPQAWAQREIEDRLSDALHQRLTQRFVDRRTSVLMRELSARGHLLPTEIDDDGAVVVGGEAIGRLTGFRFETDPAARAGEKRRLIAAAERRLAGEMVRRARQLAGCEDKALALQFDGSLPPRILWNDARVGYLSRGADPLSPRVRLDRSLADLDPASRDAVRARLEAWFQRLVERHLGSLPRLKARVGADASPALRGLVVQLTQGLGCLARAPTLPLLSDLGEADNALLYRSGVRIGATHVYIPDLLRPEPTRWRLALWAVAQGLEAAPPPPAPGRVSVPIDENTPRAFYEVAGFWPIVTDAVRVDMVERLVKAMHRQRRGAAPFVPDAMWIQILGLSQM
;
A
#
# COMPACT_ATOMS: atom_id res chain seq x y z
N PHE A 1 -5.15 12.79 12.84
CA PHE A 1 -4.70 13.81 13.84
C PHE A 1 -5.87 14.49 14.57
N ARG A 2 -7.12 14.10 14.29
CA ARG A 2 -8.31 14.53 15.04
C ARG A 2 -8.69 13.45 16.05
N ALA A 3 -9.44 13.82 17.09
CA ALA A 3 -9.91 12.88 18.10
C ALA A 3 -10.81 11.78 17.49
N GLU A 4 -11.65 12.15 16.50
CA GLU A 4 -12.49 11.22 15.76
C GLU A 4 -11.67 10.14 15.04
N ASP A 5 -10.60 10.52 14.34
CA ASP A 5 -9.70 9.58 13.65
C ASP A 5 -9.09 8.59 14.66
N VAL A 6 -8.66 9.10 15.82
CA VAL A 6 -8.05 8.30 16.89
C VAL A 6 -9.06 7.28 17.44
N TYR A 7 -10.29 7.70 17.70
CA TYR A 7 -11.34 6.80 18.17
C TYR A 7 -11.73 5.77 17.11
N GLY A 8 -11.85 6.18 15.85
CA GLY A 8 -12.15 5.27 14.74
C GLY A 8 -11.08 4.19 14.58
N LEU A 9 -9.80 4.58 14.64
CA LEU A 9 -8.68 3.63 14.53
C LEU A 9 -8.60 2.71 15.76
N ALA A 10 -8.81 3.24 16.97
CA ALA A 10 -8.85 2.45 18.19
C ALA A 10 -10.01 1.45 18.20
N ASP A 11 -11.19 1.84 17.71
CA ASP A 11 -12.33 0.92 17.55
C ASP A 11 -12.04 -0.18 16.51
N MET A 12 -11.38 0.17 15.40
CA MET A 12 -10.94 -0.82 14.40
C MET A 12 -9.94 -1.82 14.99
N ILE A 13 -8.93 -1.33 15.72
CA ILE A 13 -7.93 -2.19 16.37
C ILE A 13 -8.57 -3.05 17.44
N ARG A 14 -9.48 -2.52 18.27
CA ARG A 14 -10.24 -3.33 19.24
C ARG A 14 -10.92 -4.52 18.56
N ARG A 15 -11.62 -4.28 17.44
CA ARG A 15 -12.34 -5.32 16.69
C ARG A 15 -11.43 -6.38 16.07
N GLN A 16 -10.21 -6.01 15.67
CA GLN A 16 -9.30 -6.90 14.93
C GLN A 16 -8.21 -7.54 15.80
N LYS A 17 -7.80 -6.86 16.88
CA LYS A 17 -6.60 -7.15 17.68
C LYS A 17 -6.84 -7.19 19.19
N GLY A 18 -8.08 -6.96 19.66
CA GLY A 18 -8.47 -7.12 21.06
C GLY A 18 -8.49 -5.84 21.88
N GLY A 19 -7.66 -4.85 21.56
CA GLY A 19 -7.76 -3.55 22.21
C GLY A 19 -6.64 -2.58 21.83
N ALA A 20 -6.86 -1.30 22.12
CA ALA A 20 -5.85 -0.27 21.99
C ALA A 20 -5.93 0.73 23.15
N ALA A 21 -4.78 1.18 23.63
CA ALA A 21 -4.68 2.36 24.49
C ALA A 21 -4.84 3.62 23.63
N VAL A 22 -5.39 4.68 24.21
CA VAL A 22 -5.64 5.95 23.50
C VAL A 22 -4.92 7.11 24.19
N VAL A 23 -4.08 7.82 23.45
CA VAL A 23 -3.35 9.00 23.95
C VAL A 23 -3.58 10.21 23.06
N MET A 24 -4.16 11.28 23.63
CA MET A 24 -4.41 12.53 22.90
C MET A 24 -3.95 13.73 23.73
N GLY A 25 -3.64 14.84 23.05
CA GLY A 25 -3.19 16.08 23.72
C GLY A 25 -4.22 16.66 24.71
N GLY A 26 -5.52 16.43 24.46
CA GLY A 26 -6.60 16.87 25.34
C GLY A 26 -6.75 16.07 26.64
N LEU A 27 -6.13 14.89 26.74
CA LEU A 27 -6.22 14.06 27.96
C LEU A 27 -5.41 14.67 29.10
N SER A 28 -5.87 14.47 30.33
CA SER A 28 -5.12 14.86 31.52
C SER A 28 -3.83 14.05 31.68
N PRO A 29 -2.77 14.59 32.31
CA PRO A 29 -1.56 13.83 32.61
C PRO A 29 -1.86 12.50 33.28
N ARG A 30 -2.80 12.49 34.23
CA ARG A 30 -3.23 11.29 34.94
C ARG A 30 -3.85 10.26 33.99
N THR A 31 -4.83 10.66 33.18
CA THR A 31 -5.45 9.75 32.18
C THR A 31 -4.42 9.24 31.18
N ARG A 32 -3.53 10.13 30.73
CA ARG A 32 -2.49 9.82 29.75
C ARG A 32 -1.50 8.79 30.29
N ASN A 33 -1.03 8.96 31.53
CA ASN A 33 -0.13 8.02 32.18
C ASN A 33 -0.81 6.67 32.38
N ALA A 34 -2.07 6.65 32.83
CA ALA A 34 -2.83 5.41 33.00
C ALA A 34 -3.05 4.66 31.67
N GLN A 35 -3.28 5.37 30.55
CA GLN A 35 -3.36 4.75 29.22
C GLN A 35 -2.00 4.24 28.72
N VAL A 36 -0.90 4.92 29.05
CA VAL A 36 0.46 4.44 28.73
C VAL A 36 0.82 3.21 29.56
N GLU A 37 0.47 3.20 30.85
CA GLU A 37 0.65 2.04 31.73
C GLU A 37 -0.13 0.82 31.24
N LEU A 38 -1.34 1.01 30.74
CA LEU A 38 -2.14 -0.03 30.10
C LEU A 38 -1.41 -0.66 28.89
N TYR A 39 -0.69 0.15 28.11
CA TYR A 39 0.12 -0.35 27.00
C TYR A 39 1.41 -1.02 27.48
N GLN A 40 2.16 -0.39 28.39
CA GLN A 40 3.45 -0.91 28.88
C GLN A 40 3.33 -2.19 29.69
N SER A 41 2.24 -2.37 30.43
CA SER A 41 1.93 -3.61 31.15
C SER A 41 1.57 -4.77 30.22
N GLY A 42 1.40 -4.51 28.92
CA GLY A 42 0.90 -5.49 27.95
C GLY A 42 -0.59 -5.80 28.13
N GLU A 43 -1.36 -4.93 28.81
CA GLU A 43 -2.82 -5.03 28.81
C GLU A 43 -3.40 -4.88 27.39
N VAL A 44 -2.74 -4.07 26.57
CA VAL A 44 -2.98 -3.91 25.13
C VAL A 44 -1.65 -3.80 24.38
N ASP A 45 -1.56 -4.43 23.21
CA ASP A 45 -0.35 -4.43 22.38
C ASP A 45 -0.24 -3.18 21.46
N TYR A 46 -1.30 -2.39 21.38
CA TYR A 46 -1.40 -1.26 20.45
C TYR A 46 -1.74 0.04 21.19
N LEU A 47 -1.14 1.13 20.73
CA LEU A 47 -1.40 2.48 21.20
C LEU A 47 -1.80 3.35 20.00
N VAL A 48 -2.97 4.01 20.08
CA VAL A 48 -3.40 4.99 19.09
C VAL A 48 -3.28 6.39 19.66
N ALA A 49 -2.63 7.29 18.93
CA ALA A 49 -2.37 8.61 19.46
C ALA A 49 -2.31 9.75 18.44
N THR A 50 -2.42 10.98 18.95
CA THR A 50 -2.07 12.22 18.21
C THR A 50 -0.58 12.54 18.33
N ASP A 51 -0.12 13.59 17.64
CA ASP A 51 1.26 14.12 17.71
C ASP A 51 1.73 14.47 19.15
N ALA A 52 0.80 14.58 20.09
CA ALA A 52 1.05 14.66 21.53
C ALA A 52 2.00 13.58 22.10
N ILE A 53 2.17 12.41 21.46
CA ILE A 53 3.17 11.41 21.91
C ILE A 53 4.60 11.88 21.67
N GLY A 54 4.83 12.80 20.74
CA GLY A 54 6.15 13.32 20.38
C GLY A 54 6.88 13.99 21.55
N MET A 55 6.18 14.33 22.63
CA MET A 55 6.78 14.90 23.85
C MET A 55 6.11 14.39 25.14
N GLY A 56 6.89 14.27 26.22
CA GLY A 56 6.33 14.22 27.58
C GLY A 56 5.75 12.89 28.05
N LEU A 57 6.10 11.78 27.40
CA LEU A 57 5.80 10.41 27.87
C LEU A 57 7.02 9.53 27.62
N ASN A 58 7.37 8.70 28.60
CA ASN A 58 8.37 7.65 28.43
C ASN A 58 7.64 6.35 28.10
N MET A 59 7.93 5.75 26.95
CA MET A 59 7.32 4.49 26.53
C MET A 59 8.20 3.68 25.60
N ASP A 60 7.95 2.38 25.55
CA ASP A 60 8.64 1.40 24.69
C ASP A 60 7.83 1.18 23.42
N ILE A 61 8.21 1.82 22.33
CA ILE A 61 7.55 1.64 21.02
C ILE A 61 8.56 1.01 20.06
N SER A 62 8.20 -0.10 19.43
CA SER A 62 9.04 -0.75 18.42
C SER A 62 8.78 -0.20 17.01
N HIS A 63 7.53 0.18 16.72
CA HIS A 63 7.11 0.67 15.41
C HIS A 63 6.12 1.84 15.52
N VAL A 64 6.31 2.87 14.70
CA VAL A 64 5.37 3.99 14.58
C VAL A 64 4.73 3.98 13.19
N ALA A 65 3.41 3.76 13.16
CA ALA A 65 2.61 3.81 11.93
C ALA A 65 1.87 5.15 11.81
N PHE A 66 2.11 5.91 10.74
CA PHE A 66 1.45 7.17 10.46
C PHE A 66 0.13 6.92 9.70
N ALA A 67 -0.99 7.18 10.38
CA ALA A 67 -2.32 7.13 9.75
C ALA A 67 -2.59 8.32 8.80
N ALA A 68 -1.85 9.42 8.95
CA ALA A 68 -1.89 10.58 8.06
C ALA A 68 -0.55 11.34 8.12
N LEU A 69 -0.24 12.09 7.06
CA LEU A 69 0.94 12.97 6.99
C LEU A 69 0.60 14.46 6.89
N SER A 70 -0.68 14.80 7.08
CA SER A 70 -1.17 16.18 7.08
C SER A 70 -1.93 16.48 8.35
N LYS A 71 -1.72 17.67 8.92
CA LYS A 71 -2.40 18.14 10.14
C LYS A 71 -3.01 19.53 9.96
N PHE A 72 -4.05 19.81 10.72
CA PHE A 72 -4.61 21.15 10.83
C PHE A 72 -3.79 21.97 11.84
N ASP A 73 -3.21 23.08 11.40
CA ASP A 73 -2.37 23.95 12.24
C ASP A 73 -3.15 25.08 12.93
N GLY A 74 -4.49 25.00 12.93
CA GLY A 74 -5.38 26.06 13.41
C GLY A 74 -5.94 26.94 12.29
N LYS A 75 -5.30 26.96 11.11
CA LYS A 75 -5.74 27.75 9.95
C LYS A 75 -6.01 26.89 8.72
N ARG A 76 -5.10 25.98 8.40
CA ARG A 76 -5.22 25.12 7.22
C ARG A 76 -4.71 23.72 7.51
N VAL A 77 -5.18 22.77 6.70
CA VAL A 77 -4.57 21.44 6.65
C VAL A 77 -3.30 21.55 5.82
N ARG A 78 -2.15 21.20 6.42
CA ARG A 78 -0.85 21.18 5.74
C ARG A 78 -0.12 19.88 6.03
N ARG A 79 0.79 19.49 5.14
CA ARG A 79 1.73 18.39 5.38
C ARG A 79 2.59 18.68 6.60
N LEU A 80 2.94 17.63 7.34
CA LEU A 80 3.92 17.69 8.43
C LEU A 80 5.29 18.10 7.88
N ARG A 81 6.05 18.85 8.69
CA ARG A 81 7.46 19.11 8.39
C ARG A 81 8.30 17.88 8.77
N PRO A 82 9.46 17.64 8.12
CA PRO A 82 10.35 16.55 8.48
C PRO A 82 10.71 16.51 9.98
N ALA A 83 10.93 17.67 10.60
CA ALA A 83 11.17 17.75 12.05
C ALA A 83 9.98 17.31 12.91
N GLU A 84 8.73 17.61 12.49
CA GLU A 84 7.52 17.14 13.18
C GLU A 84 7.35 15.63 13.01
N MET A 85 7.65 15.10 11.82
CA MET A 85 7.63 13.66 11.55
C MET A 85 8.70 12.93 12.38
N ALA A 86 9.93 13.45 12.40
CA ALA A 86 11.04 12.89 13.17
C ALA A 86 10.76 12.85 14.67
N GLN A 87 10.09 13.88 15.21
CA GLN A 87 9.70 13.91 16.61
C GLN A 87 8.72 12.78 16.99
N ILE A 88 7.87 12.36 16.06
CA ILE A 88 6.91 11.27 16.25
C ILE A 88 7.58 9.92 15.94
N ALA A 89 8.27 9.81 14.79
CA ALA A 89 8.95 8.60 14.34
C ALA A 89 10.07 8.17 15.31
N GLY A 90 10.83 9.12 15.84
CA GLY A 90 11.88 8.89 16.83
C GLY A 90 11.36 8.45 18.20
N ARG A 91 10.04 8.23 18.36
CA ARG A 91 9.50 7.47 19.49
C ARG A 91 9.67 5.97 19.32
N ALA A 92 9.83 5.49 18.09
CA ALA A 92 10.18 4.10 17.83
C ALA A 92 11.66 3.86 18.15
N GLY A 93 11.93 2.74 18.81
CA GLY A 93 13.28 2.34 19.20
C GLY A 93 13.75 2.94 20.51
N ARG A 94 14.91 2.47 20.95
CA ARG A 94 15.66 2.93 22.13
C ARG A 94 17.14 2.87 21.84
N TYR A 95 17.95 3.41 22.76
CA TYR A 95 19.42 3.50 22.62
C TYR A 95 20.11 2.23 22.07
N GLN A 96 19.61 1.03 22.41
CA GLN A 96 20.17 -0.26 21.98
C GLN A 96 19.26 -1.07 21.05
N THR A 97 18.11 -0.55 20.62
CA THR A 97 17.14 -1.30 19.83
C THR A 97 16.56 -0.39 18.78
N ASP A 98 16.84 -0.70 17.51
CA ASP A 98 16.34 0.08 16.40
C ASP A 98 14.80 0.03 16.35
N GLY A 99 14.22 1.19 16.09
CA GLY A 99 12.80 1.35 15.80
C GLY A 99 12.55 1.37 14.30
N SER A 100 11.30 1.16 13.91
CA SER A 100 10.87 1.38 12.53
C SER A 100 9.70 2.36 12.48
N PHE A 101 9.53 3.02 11.35
CA PHE A 101 8.36 3.85 11.09
C PHE A 101 7.87 3.63 9.67
N GLY A 102 6.60 3.91 9.43
CA GLY A 102 6.02 3.80 8.10
C GLY A 102 4.60 4.34 8.06
N PRO A 103 4.01 4.43 6.87
CA PRO A 103 2.61 4.78 6.75
C PRO A 103 1.72 3.58 7.10
N LEU A 104 0.52 3.85 7.62
CA LEU A 104 -0.49 2.82 7.77
C LEU A 104 -1.08 2.49 6.38
N ALA A 105 -0.94 1.24 5.94
CA ALA A 105 -1.55 0.77 4.69
C ALA A 105 -3.07 0.77 4.83
N MET A 106 -3.74 1.60 4.03
CA MET A 106 -5.19 1.62 3.90
C MET A 106 -5.58 0.86 2.62
N ALA A 107 -6.82 0.36 2.54
CA ALA A 107 -7.27 -0.53 1.48
C ALA A 107 -7.27 0.09 0.06
N ASP A 108 -7.11 1.41 -0.04
CA ASP A 108 -7.09 2.17 -1.29
C ASP A 108 -5.68 2.73 -1.57
N ASP A 109 -5.25 2.75 -2.83
CA ASP A 109 -3.92 3.18 -3.33
C ASP A 109 -3.51 4.63 -2.96
N ASP A 110 -4.37 5.38 -2.27
CA ASP A 110 -4.18 6.78 -1.83
C ASP A 110 -3.79 6.89 -0.33
N GLY A 111 -3.14 5.85 0.22
CA GLY A 111 -2.59 5.89 1.58
C GLY A 111 -1.53 7.00 1.75
N PRO A 112 -1.27 7.46 2.99
CA PRO A 112 -0.18 8.41 3.23
C PRO A 112 1.14 7.81 2.71
N ALA A 113 1.83 8.49 1.80
CA ALA A 113 3.13 8.07 1.32
C ALA A 113 4.21 9.07 1.73
N PHE A 114 5.31 8.56 2.28
CA PHE A 114 6.50 9.35 2.55
C PHE A 114 7.25 9.62 1.24
N GLU A 115 7.81 10.82 1.12
CA GLU A 115 8.75 11.15 0.06
C GLU A 115 10.15 10.64 0.45
N ALA A 116 10.97 10.26 -0.54
CA ALA A 116 12.32 9.74 -0.27
C ALA A 116 13.18 10.70 0.56
N GLY A 117 13.09 12.01 0.28
CA GLY A 117 13.80 13.04 1.03
C GLY A 117 13.31 13.21 2.47
N GLU A 118 12.05 12.87 2.77
CA GLU A 118 11.54 12.89 4.15
C GLU A 118 12.11 11.73 4.97
N ILE A 119 12.20 10.54 4.36
CA ILE A 119 12.80 9.35 4.98
C ILE A 119 14.27 9.62 5.28
N GLU A 120 15.03 10.09 4.29
CA GLU A 120 16.45 10.43 4.45
C GLU A 120 16.66 11.49 5.52
N ALA A 121 15.85 12.56 5.55
CA ALA A 121 15.95 13.59 6.58
C ALA A 121 15.70 13.05 8.00
N ILE A 122 14.76 12.12 8.17
CA ILE A 122 14.45 11.49 9.45
C ILE A 122 15.58 10.54 9.87
N GLU A 123 16.02 9.65 8.98
CA GLU A 123 17.06 8.65 9.26
C GLU A 123 18.44 9.28 9.50
N ALA A 124 18.81 10.29 8.69
CA ALA A 124 20.07 11.01 8.82
C ALA A 124 20.03 12.17 9.84
N HIS A 125 18.90 12.35 10.54
CA HIS A 125 18.68 13.43 11.52
C HIS A 125 19.08 14.82 10.99
N THR A 126 18.77 15.10 9.72
CA THR A 126 19.19 16.32 9.03
C THR A 126 17.98 17.18 8.71
N PHE A 127 17.86 18.33 9.40
CA PHE A 127 16.71 19.22 9.28
C PHE A 127 17.12 20.66 8.94
N PRO A 128 16.28 21.39 8.18
CA PRO A 128 16.50 22.81 7.93
C PRO A 128 16.56 23.61 9.24
N ALA A 129 17.45 24.61 9.28
CA ALA A 129 17.51 25.55 10.38
C ALA A 129 16.22 26.37 10.51
N LEU A 130 15.91 26.83 11.73
CA LEU A 130 14.79 27.75 11.94
C LEU A 130 15.14 29.15 11.46
N ASP A 131 14.58 29.56 10.33
CA ASP A 131 14.87 30.88 9.73
C ASP A 131 14.11 32.03 10.40
N ARG A 132 12.98 31.72 11.06
CA ARG A 132 12.12 32.70 11.72
C ARG A 132 11.55 32.19 13.04
N LEU A 133 11.41 33.10 14.01
CA LEU A 133 10.76 32.83 15.29
C LEU A 133 9.45 33.62 15.43
N VAL A 134 8.47 33.02 16.10
CA VAL A 134 7.24 33.71 16.47
C VAL A 134 7.52 34.57 17.69
N TRP A 135 7.16 35.84 17.61
CA TRP A 135 7.44 36.84 18.64
C TRP A 135 6.19 37.58 19.07
N ARG A 136 6.12 37.91 20.36
CA ARG A 136 5.07 38.74 20.95
C ARG A 136 5.72 39.82 21.81
N ASN A 137 5.18 41.04 21.75
CA ASN A 137 5.71 42.15 22.55
C ASN A 137 5.54 41.89 24.05
N ALA A 138 6.63 41.95 24.81
CA ALA A 138 6.63 41.83 26.27
C ALA A 138 6.50 43.19 26.98
N ARG A 139 6.79 44.30 26.29
CA ARG A 139 6.73 45.66 26.86
C ARG A 139 5.32 46.23 26.67
N LEU A 140 4.42 45.88 27.59
CA LEU A 140 3.00 46.26 27.54
C LEU A 140 2.76 47.63 28.16
N ASP A 141 1.87 48.41 27.55
CA ASP A 141 1.51 49.76 28.00
C ASP A 141 0.12 49.77 28.67
N PHE A 142 0.10 49.99 29.98
CA PHE A 142 -1.14 50.01 30.78
C PHE A 142 -1.69 51.43 31.02
N GLY A 143 -1.31 52.43 30.22
CA GLY A 143 -1.80 53.80 30.35
C GLY A 143 -3.26 53.99 29.94
N SER A 144 -3.76 53.20 28.99
CA SER A 144 -5.17 53.12 28.63
C SER A 144 -5.47 51.80 27.92
N LEU A 145 -6.74 51.42 27.81
CA LEU A 145 -7.13 50.20 27.10
C LEU A 145 -6.68 50.20 25.63
N GLY A 146 -6.80 51.34 24.95
CA GLY A 146 -6.31 51.52 23.58
C GLY A 146 -4.78 51.36 23.47
N ARG A 147 -4.02 51.92 24.41
CA ARG A 147 -2.54 51.77 24.45
C ARG A 147 -2.11 50.34 24.73
N LEU A 148 -2.82 49.62 25.59
CA LEU A 148 -2.58 48.20 25.84
C LEU A 148 -2.76 47.38 24.56
N ILE A 149 -3.89 47.56 23.88
CA ILE A 149 -4.19 46.87 22.62
C ILE A 149 -3.15 47.21 21.54
N ALA A 150 -2.77 48.49 21.43
CA ALA A 150 -1.74 48.92 20.50
C ALA A 150 -0.38 48.28 20.81
N SER A 151 0.02 48.23 22.08
CA SER A 151 1.29 47.63 22.52
C SER A 151 1.36 46.12 22.26
N LEU A 152 0.26 45.38 22.43
CA LEU A 152 0.15 43.97 22.06
C LEU A 152 0.20 43.75 20.54
N GLY A 153 -0.22 44.76 19.77
CA GLY A 153 -0.22 44.75 18.31
C GLY A 153 1.10 45.18 17.65
N VAL A 154 2.13 45.52 18.42
CA VAL A 154 3.43 45.94 17.87
C VAL A 154 4.02 44.82 17.01
N ARG A 155 4.63 45.19 15.88
CA ARG A 155 5.38 44.27 15.01
C ARG A 155 6.85 44.25 15.44
N PRO A 156 7.54 43.10 15.36
CA PRO A 156 8.96 43.05 15.66
C PRO A 156 9.76 43.84 14.61
N GLU A 157 10.85 44.48 15.03
CA GLU A 157 11.77 45.20 14.14
C GLU A 157 12.73 44.24 13.41
N HIS A 158 13.09 43.13 14.07
CA HIS A 158 14.06 42.18 13.55
C HIS A 158 13.44 41.29 12.44
N THR A 159 14.10 41.20 11.28
CA THR A 159 13.60 40.51 10.07
C THR A 159 13.36 39.00 10.25
N ARG A 160 14.13 38.34 11.12
CA ARG A 160 13.92 36.94 11.54
C ARG A 160 12.80 36.73 12.57
N LEU A 161 12.09 37.77 12.99
CA LEU A 161 10.95 37.64 13.90
C LEU A 161 9.65 37.88 13.14
N THR A 162 8.67 37.03 13.36
CA THR A 162 7.31 37.21 12.84
C THR A 162 6.38 37.42 14.02
N ARG A 163 5.52 38.43 13.96
CA ARG A 163 4.53 38.67 15.01
C ARG A 163 3.63 37.44 15.14
N SER A 164 3.37 37.03 16.38
CA SER A 164 2.33 36.05 16.68
C SER A 164 0.99 36.50 16.11
N ASP A 165 0.19 35.54 15.65
CA ASP A 165 -1.20 35.78 15.38
C ASP A 165 -1.92 36.27 16.65
N ASP A 166 -3.11 36.85 16.46
CA ASP A 166 -3.94 37.23 17.59
C ASP A 166 -4.41 35.96 18.31
N GLU A 167 -3.71 35.59 19.37
CA GLU A 167 -4.05 34.48 20.25
C GLU A 167 -5.37 34.74 21.00
N VAL A 168 -5.96 33.69 21.56
CA VAL A 168 -7.28 33.75 22.21
C VAL A 168 -7.33 34.84 23.29
N ASP A 169 -6.27 35.01 24.08
CA ASP A 169 -6.17 36.04 25.11
C ASP A 169 -6.34 37.46 24.55
N PHE A 170 -5.68 37.77 23.44
CA PHE A 170 -5.74 39.07 22.78
C PHE A 170 -7.07 39.27 22.05
N GLN A 171 -7.59 38.21 21.44
CA GLN A 171 -8.91 38.23 20.82
C GLN A 171 -10.03 38.47 21.84
N VAL A 172 -9.91 37.90 23.04
CA VAL A 172 -10.83 38.16 24.16
C VAL A 172 -10.68 39.60 24.64
N LEU A 173 -9.47 40.10 24.82
CA LEU A 173 -9.25 41.51 25.22
C LEU A 173 -9.92 42.48 24.22
N LYS A 174 -9.75 42.26 22.92
CA LYS A 174 -10.38 43.09 21.87
C LYS A 174 -11.91 43.05 21.89
N ARG A 175 -12.50 41.92 22.29
CA ARG A 175 -13.96 41.78 22.44
C ARG A 175 -14.45 42.52 23.67
N LEU A 176 -13.81 42.30 24.81
CA LEU A 176 -14.13 42.99 26.07
C LEU A 176 -13.95 44.50 25.94
N ALA A 177 -12.99 44.97 25.15
CA ALA A 177 -12.78 46.38 24.88
C ALA A 177 -13.89 47.07 24.07
N ARG A 178 -14.92 46.32 23.63
CA ARG A 178 -16.13 46.86 22.99
C ARG A 178 -17.31 46.97 23.96
N GLU A 179 -17.16 46.47 25.19
CA GLU A 179 -18.22 46.57 26.20
C GLU A 179 -18.03 47.83 27.04
N ASP A 180 -19.03 48.72 27.06
CA ASP A 180 -18.93 50.03 27.72
C ASP A 180 -18.53 49.92 29.20
N TRP A 181 -19.15 48.98 29.93
CA TRP A 181 -18.83 48.77 31.35
C TRP A 181 -17.39 48.29 31.58
N ILE A 182 -16.75 47.60 30.61
CA ILE A 182 -15.33 47.25 30.71
C ILE A 182 -14.48 48.50 30.53
N ILE A 183 -14.79 49.35 29.55
CA ILE A 183 -14.06 50.59 29.28
C ILE A 183 -14.11 51.51 30.50
N GLU A 184 -15.30 51.70 31.07
CA GLU A 184 -15.50 52.52 32.27
C GLU A 184 -14.73 51.98 33.47
N ARG A 185 -14.67 50.65 33.60
CA ARG A 185 -14.07 50.00 34.77
C ARG A 185 -12.56 49.86 34.66
N ALA A 186 -12.03 49.56 33.48
CA ALA A 186 -10.61 49.40 33.18
C ALA A 186 -9.92 50.76 32.93
N ASN A 187 -10.14 51.72 33.81
CA ASN A 187 -9.72 53.11 33.68
C ASN A 187 -8.43 53.47 34.45
N THR A 188 -7.83 52.51 35.16
CA THR A 188 -6.56 52.70 35.88
C THR A 188 -5.54 51.63 35.46
N PRO A 189 -4.23 51.91 35.54
CA PRO A 189 -3.20 50.93 35.18
C PRO A 189 -3.33 49.60 35.92
N ALA A 190 -3.65 49.62 37.22
CA ALA A 190 -3.84 48.41 38.01
C ALA A 190 -5.04 47.57 37.52
N ARG A 191 -6.16 48.22 37.15
CA ARG A 191 -7.34 47.52 36.62
C ARG A 191 -7.14 47.01 35.19
N LEU A 192 -6.30 47.67 34.39
CA LEU A 192 -5.89 47.20 33.06
C LEU A 192 -4.95 46.00 33.15
N GLN A 193 -3.97 46.03 34.06
CA GLN A 193 -3.12 44.86 34.37
C GLN A 193 -3.97 43.67 34.84
N ARG A 194 -4.95 43.93 35.71
CA ARG A 194 -5.93 42.92 36.13
C ARG A 194 -6.70 42.37 34.94
N LEU A 195 -7.28 43.21 34.10
CA LEU A 195 -8.04 42.78 32.91
C LEU A 195 -7.19 41.88 32.02
N TRP A 196 -5.94 42.28 31.77
CA TRP A 196 -5.01 41.49 30.98
C TRP A 196 -4.67 40.15 31.63
N ALA A 197 -4.45 40.13 32.95
CA ALA A 197 -4.21 38.90 33.69
C ALA A 197 -5.39 37.92 33.62
N VAL A 198 -6.64 38.41 33.64
CA VAL A 198 -7.83 37.57 33.45
C VAL A 198 -7.95 37.08 32.00
N CYS A 199 -7.66 37.92 31.01
CA CYS A 199 -7.61 37.50 29.60
C CYS A 199 -6.59 36.36 29.36
N GLY A 200 -5.53 36.30 30.17
CA GLY A 200 -4.53 35.23 30.16
C GLY A 200 -4.98 33.90 30.77
N LEU A 201 -6.23 33.77 31.24
CA LEU A 201 -6.79 32.48 31.64
C LEU A 201 -6.93 31.56 30.42
N PRO A 202 -6.36 30.34 30.44
CA PRO A 202 -6.46 29.42 29.31
C PRO A 202 -7.89 28.96 29.04
N ASP A 203 -8.32 29.00 27.77
CA ASP A 203 -9.54 28.35 27.29
C ASP A 203 -9.27 26.86 27.01
N TYR A 204 -9.09 26.06 28.07
CA TYR A 204 -8.86 24.61 27.94
C TYR A 204 -10.01 23.90 27.22
N ARG A 205 -11.22 24.45 27.29
CA ARG A 205 -12.43 23.91 26.66
C ARG A 205 -12.53 24.23 25.17
N LYS A 206 -11.71 25.16 24.66
CA LYS A 206 -11.75 25.64 23.28
C LYS A 206 -13.14 26.09 22.84
N THR A 207 -13.85 26.80 23.73
CA THR A 207 -15.21 27.33 23.47
C THR A 207 -15.21 28.47 22.46
N GLY A 208 -14.03 29.00 22.16
CA GLY A 208 -13.83 30.08 21.22
C GLY A 208 -13.88 31.45 21.92
N PRO A 209 -13.36 32.49 21.25
CA PRO A 209 -13.09 33.77 21.91
C PRO A 209 -14.35 34.49 22.42
N ASP A 210 -15.49 34.35 21.73
CA ASP A 210 -16.76 34.98 22.13
C ASP A 210 -17.33 34.37 23.40
N THR A 211 -17.38 33.04 23.48
CA THR A 211 -17.87 32.34 24.67
C THR A 211 -16.91 32.52 25.85
N HIS A 212 -15.60 32.42 25.60
CA HIS A 212 -14.58 32.63 26.62
C HIS A 212 -14.61 34.07 27.15
N ALA A 213 -14.80 35.07 26.30
CA ALA A 213 -14.93 36.47 26.73
C ALA A 213 -16.02 36.68 27.78
N ARG A 214 -17.19 36.03 27.66
CA ARG A 214 -18.25 36.12 28.68
C ARG A 214 -17.84 35.53 30.03
N PHE A 215 -17.04 34.47 30.03
CA PHE A 215 -16.50 33.91 31.26
C PHE A 215 -15.45 34.85 31.89
N ILE A 216 -14.50 35.34 31.08
CA ILE A 216 -13.48 36.32 31.50
C ILE A 216 -14.13 37.60 32.05
N ALA A 217 -15.18 38.10 31.40
CA ALA A 217 -15.98 39.24 31.86
C ALA A 217 -16.53 39.03 33.28
N ARG A 218 -17.13 37.87 33.55
CA ARG A 218 -17.67 37.54 34.89
C ARG A 218 -16.57 37.48 35.94
N VAL A 219 -15.44 36.83 35.64
CA VAL A 219 -14.28 36.79 36.54
C VAL A 219 -13.73 38.19 36.81
N TYR A 220 -13.56 39.00 35.77
CA TYR A 220 -13.07 40.37 35.88
C TYR A 220 -14.00 41.25 36.71
N ARG A 221 -15.32 41.08 36.54
CA ARG A 221 -16.33 41.76 37.35
C ARG A 221 -16.14 41.48 38.84
N HIS A 222 -16.07 40.21 39.24
CA HIS A 222 -15.82 39.83 40.64
C HIS A 222 -14.49 40.35 41.18
N LEU A 223 -13.42 40.33 40.38
CA LEU A 223 -12.10 40.82 40.79
C LEU A 223 -12.01 42.35 40.90
N THR A 224 -13.03 43.06 40.44
CA THR A 224 -13.06 44.53 40.50
C THR A 224 -14.22 45.05 41.34
N GLU A 225 -15.20 44.22 41.70
CA GLU A 225 -16.33 44.51 42.59
C GLU A 225 -16.09 44.00 44.01
N GLY A 226 -16.85 44.54 44.97
CA GLY A 226 -16.87 44.05 46.36
C GLY A 226 -15.48 43.95 46.99
N THR A 227 -15.12 42.73 47.42
CA THR A 227 -13.86 42.41 48.08
C THR A 227 -12.66 42.31 47.12
N GLY A 228 -12.85 42.52 45.81
CA GLY A 228 -11.80 42.37 44.79
C GLY A 228 -11.34 40.93 44.61
N ARG A 229 -12.13 39.95 45.06
CA ARG A 229 -11.87 38.52 45.00
C ARG A 229 -13.08 37.80 44.43
N ILE A 230 -12.84 36.65 43.81
CA ILE A 230 -13.87 35.76 43.32
C ILE A 230 -14.60 35.13 44.54
N PRO A 231 -15.94 35.24 44.62
CA PRO A 231 -16.69 34.68 45.74
C PRO A 231 -16.53 33.16 45.87
N THR A 232 -16.29 32.70 47.10
CA THR A 232 -16.11 31.28 47.42
C THR A 232 -17.34 30.46 47.00
N ASP A 233 -18.55 30.94 47.26
CA ASP A 233 -19.80 30.25 46.90
C ASP A 233 -19.97 30.09 45.39
N TRP A 234 -19.49 31.06 44.61
CA TRP A 234 -19.55 30.96 43.15
C TRP A 234 -18.57 29.89 42.63
N VAL A 235 -17.33 29.87 43.14
CA VAL A 235 -16.35 28.84 42.77
C VAL A 235 -16.83 27.45 43.21
N ALA A 236 -17.33 27.31 44.43
CA ALA A 236 -17.88 26.07 44.95
C ALA A 236 -19.06 25.58 44.10
N GLY A 237 -19.99 26.47 43.72
CA GLY A 237 -21.13 26.13 42.87
C GLY A 237 -20.77 25.79 41.43
N GLU A 238 -19.70 26.37 40.87
CA GLU A 238 -19.17 25.98 39.55
C GLU A 238 -18.46 24.63 39.62
N LEU A 239 -17.63 24.38 40.64
CA LEU A 239 -16.93 23.11 40.82
C LEU A 239 -17.88 21.95 41.15
N ALA A 240 -18.89 22.17 41.99
CA ALA A 240 -19.91 21.16 42.31
C ALA A 240 -20.67 20.69 41.06
N ARG A 241 -20.89 21.58 40.08
CA ARG A 241 -21.49 21.22 38.78
C ARG A 241 -20.57 20.38 37.89
N LEU A 242 -19.26 20.47 38.10
CA LEU A 242 -18.25 19.73 37.35
C LEU A 242 -17.92 18.38 37.98
N ASP A 243 -18.16 18.22 39.30
CA ASP A 243 -17.92 17.00 40.06
C ASP A 243 -18.98 15.93 39.81
N ASP A 244 -19.12 15.54 38.54
CA ASP A 244 -19.98 14.45 38.09
C ASP A 244 -19.16 13.51 37.19
N VAL A 245 -19.03 12.26 37.61
CA VAL A 245 -18.31 11.20 36.88
C VAL A 245 -19.17 10.47 35.84
N GLN A 246 -20.45 10.82 35.71
CA GLN A 246 -21.35 10.24 34.71
C GLN A 246 -21.18 10.86 33.33
N GLY A 247 -21.66 10.18 32.29
CA GLY A 247 -21.58 10.65 30.90
C GLY A 247 -20.55 9.93 30.05
N ASP A 248 -20.39 10.41 28.82
CA ASP A 248 -19.48 9.85 27.84
C ASP A 248 -18.07 10.49 27.92
N ILE A 249 -17.18 10.02 27.04
CA ILE A 249 -15.78 10.46 26.96
C ILE A 249 -15.68 11.99 26.74
N GLU A 250 -16.56 12.55 25.91
CA GLU A 250 -16.54 13.98 25.57
C GLU A 250 -17.01 14.85 26.74
N ALA A 251 -18.10 14.46 27.40
CA ALA A 251 -18.60 15.14 28.60
C ALA A 251 -17.56 15.18 29.71
N LEU A 252 -16.90 14.04 29.98
CA LEU A 252 -15.83 13.97 30.99
C LEU A 252 -14.61 14.82 30.60
N ALA A 253 -14.17 14.77 29.34
CA ALA A 253 -13.07 15.60 28.85
C ALA A 253 -13.38 17.10 28.99
N HIS A 254 -14.61 17.51 28.68
CA HIS A 254 -15.06 18.90 28.84
C HIS A 254 -15.05 19.35 30.30
N ARG A 255 -15.51 18.51 31.24
CA ARG A 255 -15.50 18.82 32.68
C ARG A 255 -14.09 18.92 33.22
N ILE A 256 -13.17 18.02 32.82
CA ILE A 256 -11.74 18.10 33.16
C ILE A 256 -11.15 19.42 32.67
N ALA A 257 -11.42 19.79 31.42
CA ALA A 257 -10.96 21.06 30.85
C ALA A 257 -11.51 22.28 31.62
N ALA A 258 -12.78 22.24 32.03
CA ALA A 258 -13.39 23.28 32.85
C ALA A 258 -12.75 23.39 34.25
N ALA A 259 -12.53 22.25 34.92
CA ALA A 259 -11.92 22.19 36.24
C ALA A 259 -10.50 22.78 36.22
N ARG A 260 -9.72 22.50 35.17
CA ARG A 260 -8.37 23.06 34.99
C ARG A 260 -8.33 24.58 34.91
N THR A 261 -9.34 25.21 34.31
CA THR A 261 -9.42 26.68 34.28
C THR A 261 -9.53 27.23 35.71
N TRP A 262 -10.30 26.57 36.58
CA TRP A 262 -10.42 26.92 38.00
C TRP A 262 -9.15 26.61 38.79
N THR A 263 -8.54 25.45 38.59
CA THR A 263 -7.24 25.13 39.21
C THR A 263 -6.17 26.15 38.80
N PHE A 264 -6.13 26.56 37.53
CA PHE A 264 -5.22 27.60 37.06
C PHE A 264 -5.53 28.97 37.68
N ALA A 265 -6.80 29.34 37.79
CA ALA A 265 -7.21 30.56 38.49
C ALA A 265 -6.82 30.53 39.97
N ALA A 266 -6.87 29.36 40.63
CA ALA A 266 -6.46 29.20 42.01
C ALA A 266 -4.96 29.39 42.26
N HIS A 267 -4.11 29.27 41.23
CA HIS A 267 -2.69 29.63 41.32
C HIS A 267 -2.45 31.15 41.28
N ARG A 268 -3.50 31.97 41.21
CA ARG A 268 -3.43 33.43 41.34
C ARG A 268 -3.72 33.80 42.80
N PRO A 269 -2.68 34.15 43.60
CA PRO A 269 -2.78 34.20 45.06
C PRO A 269 -3.77 35.24 45.59
N ASP A 270 -4.06 36.28 44.81
CA ASP A 270 -4.94 37.39 45.18
C ASP A 270 -6.34 37.32 44.55
N TRP A 271 -6.69 36.22 43.86
CA TRP A 271 -7.99 36.08 43.20
C TRP A 271 -9.04 35.37 44.05
N LEU A 272 -8.63 34.45 44.91
CA LEU A 272 -9.52 33.65 45.78
C LEU A 272 -9.25 33.95 47.25
N VAL A 273 -10.21 33.67 48.13
CA VAL A 273 -10.05 33.83 49.58
C VAL A 273 -9.09 32.76 50.15
N ASP A 274 -9.22 31.51 49.70
CA ASP A 274 -8.34 30.39 50.08
C ASP A 274 -7.79 29.66 48.83
N PRO A 275 -6.75 30.20 48.18
CA PRO A 275 -6.23 29.63 46.93
C PRO A 275 -5.74 28.19 47.05
N GLN A 276 -5.23 27.77 48.23
CA GLN A 276 -4.67 26.43 48.40
C GLN A 276 -5.74 25.34 48.40
N ALA A 277 -6.88 25.59 49.06
CA ALA A 277 -8.01 24.67 49.02
C ALA A 277 -8.51 24.44 47.58
N TRP A 278 -8.57 25.49 46.76
CA TRP A 278 -9.05 25.42 45.37
C TRP A 278 -8.01 24.98 44.34
N ALA A 279 -6.72 24.97 44.72
CA ALA A 279 -5.64 24.49 43.86
C ALA A 279 -5.51 22.95 43.85
N GLN A 280 -6.23 22.27 44.75
CA GLN A 280 -6.23 20.81 44.79
C GLN A 280 -6.86 20.19 43.54
N ARG A 281 -6.33 19.04 43.14
CA ARG A 281 -6.70 18.33 41.91
C ARG A 281 -7.70 17.19 42.09
N GLU A 282 -8.33 17.07 43.26
CA GLU A 282 -9.20 15.92 43.57
C GLU A 282 -10.35 15.72 42.56
N ILE A 283 -10.99 16.81 42.11
CA ILE A 283 -12.05 16.75 41.09
C ILE A 283 -11.44 16.37 39.73
N GLU A 284 -10.31 16.98 39.34
CA GLU A 284 -9.61 16.64 38.10
C GLU A 284 -9.21 15.15 38.08
N ASP A 285 -8.71 14.64 39.21
CA ASP A 285 -8.25 13.26 39.36
C ASP A 285 -9.41 12.27 39.29
N ARG A 286 -10.51 12.52 40.01
CA ARG A 286 -11.73 11.68 39.94
C ARG A 286 -12.31 11.63 38.53
N LEU A 287 -12.42 12.79 37.86
CA LEU A 287 -12.89 12.84 36.47
C LEU A 287 -11.93 12.15 35.50
N SER A 288 -10.61 12.25 35.74
CA SER A 288 -9.59 11.59 34.93
C SER A 288 -9.65 10.06 35.07
N ASP A 289 -9.87 9.56 36.27
CA ASP A 289 -10.03 8.12 36.52
C ASP A 289 -11.30 7.58 35.86
N ALA A 290 -12.42 8.32 35.95
CA ALA A 290 -13.64 8.00 35.22
C ALA A 290 -13.43 8.00 33.71
N LEU A 291 -12.71 9.00 33.17
CA LEU A 291 -12.37 9.07 31.75
C LEU A 291 -11.51 7.88 31.30
N HIS A 292 -10.49 7.50 32.08
CA HIS A 292 -9.70 6.31 31.82
C HIS A 292 -10.59 5.05 31.76
N GLN A 293 -11.50 4.87 32.73
CA GLN A 293 -12.41 3.73 32.73
C GLN A 293 -13.29 3.68 31.48
N ARG A 294 -13.83 4.82 31.03
CA ARG A 294 -14.64 4.90 29.80
C ARG A 294 -13.83 4.59 28.55
N LEU A 295 -12.59 5.08 28.46
CA LEU A 295 -11.68 4.76 27.36
C LEU A 295 -11.37 3.26 27.34
N THR A 296 -11.03 2.67 28.50
CA THR A 296 -10.74 1.24 28.60
C THR A 296 -11.97 0.39 28.27
N GLN A 297 -13.15 0.72 28.77
CA GLN A 297 -14.40 0.02 28.42
C GLN A 297 -14.71 0.08 26.93
N ARG A 298 -14.44 1.23 26.29
CA ARG A 298 -14.72 1.41 24.87
C ARG A 298 -13.69 0.74 23.98
N PHE A 299 -12.41 0.81 24.31
CA PHE A 299 -11.32 0.45 23.40
C PHE A 299 -10.56 -0.82 23.78
N VAL A 300 -10.91 -1.48 24.88
CA VAL A 300 -10.28 -2.74 25.31
C VAL A 300 -11.32 -3.83 25.52
N ASP A 301 -11.22 -4.89 24.74
CA ASP A 301 -11.90 -6.15 25.04
C ASP A 301 -10.94 -7.05 25.83
N ARG A 302 -11.07 -6.99 27.17
CA ARG A 302 -10.20 -7.74 28.09
C ARG A 302 -10.16 -9.24 27.79
N ARG A 303 -11.26 -9.83 27.33
CA ARG A 303 -11.31 -11.28 27.03
C ARG A 303 -10.48 -11.59 25.79
N THR A 304 -10.56 -10.76 24.78
CA THR A 304 -9.75 -10.88 23.57
C THR A 304 -8.28 -10.53 23.85
N SER A 305 -7.99 -9.49 24.63
CA SER A 305 -6.61 -9.12 25.02
C SER A 305 -5.92 -10.20 25.83
N VAL A 306 -6.57 -10.78 26.85
CA VAL A 306 -5.99 -11.88 27.64
C VAL A 306 -5.74 -13.10 26.76
N LEU A 307 -6.65 -13.41 25.85
CA LEU A 307 -6.49 -14.53 24.93
C LEU A 307 -5.37 -14.31 23.91
N MET A 308 -5.21 -13.09 23.37
CA MET A 308 -4.09 -12.74 22.50
C MET A 308 -2.75 -12.77 23.27
N ARG A 309 -2.75 -12.36 24.54
CA ARG A 309 -1.60 -12.48 25.42
C ARG A 309 -1.26 -13.92 25.74
N GLU A 310 -2.23 -14.79 26.02
CA GLU A 310 -2.00 -16.22 26.21
C GLU A 310 -1.46 -16.87 24.92
N LEU A 311 -1.96 -16.46 23.75
CA LEU A 311 -1.44 -16.91 22.45
C LEU A 311 -0.01 -16.44 22.17
N SER A 312 0.36 -15.22 22.61
CA SER A 312 1.70 -14.66 22.44
C SER A 312 2.69 -15.21 23.47
N ALA A 313 2.27 -15.30 24.75
CA ALA A 313 3.09 -15.71 25.88
C ALA A 313 3.29 -17.24 25.96
N ARG A 314 2.33 -18.05 25.49
CA ARG A 314 2.49 -19.51 25.60
C ARG A 314 3.51 -20.08 24.64
N GLY A 315 3.90 -19.42 23.53
CA GLY A 315 4.81 -20.00 22.53
C GLY A 315 4.36 -21.35 21.92
N HIS A 316 3.30 -21.96 22.46
CA HIS A 316 2.66 -23.18 22.04
C HIS A 316 1.73 -22.81 20.91
N LEU A 317 2.32 -22.82 19.73
CA LEU A 317 1.66 -23.28 18.52
C LEU A 317 0.76 -24.46 18.92
N LEU A 318 -0.55 -24.32 18.74
CA LEU A 318 -1.38 -25.49 18.50
C LEU A 318 -0.65 -26.29 17.40
N PRO A 319 -0.42 -27.61 17.56
CA PRO A 319 0.27 -28.39 16.55
C PRO A 319 -0.48 -28.21 15.22
N THR A 320 0.18 -27.54 14.28
CA THR A 320 -0.28 -27.36 12.91
C THR A 320 0.32 -28.50 12.11
N GLU A 321 -0.52 -29.48 11.81
CA GLU A 321 -0.19 -30.61 10.94
C GLU A 321 -0.65 -30.29 9.53
N ILE A 322 0.22 -30.57 8.56
CA ILE A 322 -0.10 -30.49 7.14
C ILE A 322 0.08 -31.90 6.61
N ASP A 323 -1.00 -32.50 6.16
CA ASP A 323 -0.95 -33.84 5.57
C ASP A 323 -0.37 -33.81 4.14
N ASP A 324 -0.13 -34.99 3.58
CA ASP A 324 0.43 -35.14 2.23
C ASP A 324 -0.55 -34.68 1.13
N ASP A 325 -1.86 -34.63 1.42
CA ASP A 325 -2.92 -34.13 0.54
C ASP A 325 -3.09 -32.59 0.65
N GLY A 326 -2.31 -31.94 1.51
CA GLY A 326 -2.30 -30.51 1.75
C GLY A 326 -3.39 -30.01 2.69
N ALA A 327 -4.16 -30.86 3.38
CA ALA A 327 -5.05 -30.41 4.44
C ALA A 327 -4.24 -29.86 5.61
N VAL A 328 -4.65 -28.68 6.08
CA VAL A 328 -4.02 -27.99 7.20
C VAL A 328 -4.94 -28.16 8.41
N VAL A 329 -4.42 -28.82 9.43
CA VAL A 329 -5.12 -29.11 10.68
C VAL A 329 -4.40 -28.39 11.81
N VAL A 330 -5.14 -27.62 12.62
CA VAL A 330 -4.57 -26.91 13.77
C VAL A 330 -5.29 -27.38 15.03
N GLY A 331 -4.58 -28.06 15.92
CA GLY A 331 -5.17 -28.54 17.18
C GLY A 331 -6.30 -29.56 17.00
N GLY A 332 -6.29 -30.34 15.91
CA GLY A 332 -7.30 -31.35 15.59
C GLY A 332 -8.47 -30.87 14.73
N GLU A 333 -8.57 -29.57 14.43
CA GLU A 333 -9.59 -29.01 13.53
C GLU A 333 -9.01 -28.69 12.14
N ALA A 334 -9.71 -29.13 11.09
CA ALA A 334 -9.36 -28.80 9.71
C ALA A 334 -9.72 -27.35 9.39
N ILE A 335 -8.71 -26.55 9.00
CA ILE A 335 -8.87 -25.10 8.79
C ILE A 335 -8.88 -24.71 7.31
N GLY A 336 -8.38 -25.59 6.46
CA GLY A 336 -8.26 -25.35 5.03
C GLY A 336 -7.32 -26.32 4.34
N ARG A 337 -7.04 -26.04 3.07
CA ARG A 337 -6.15 -26.84 2.21
C ARG A 337 -5.11 -25.94 1.56
N LEU A 338 -3.86 -26.40 1.52
CA LEU A 338 -2.73 -25.77 0.86
C LEU A 338 -2.46 -26.45 -0.49
N THR A 339 -3.04 -25.88 -1.55
CA THR A 339 -2.84 -26.34 -2.94
C THR A 339 -1.67 -25.58 -3.56
N GLY A 340 -0.54 -26.25 -3.77
CA GLY A 340 0.71 -25.59 -4.23
C GLY A 340 1.22 -24.57 -3.22
N PHE A 341 1.08 -23.28 -3.54
CA PHE A 341 1.42 -22.15 -2.65
C PHE A 341 0.18 -21.37 -2.18
N ARG A 342 -1.03 -21.81 -2.53
CA ARG A 342 -2.28 -21.14 -2.16
C ARG A 342 -2.96 -21.86 -1.00
N PHE A 343 -3.19 -21.14 0.09
CA PHE A 343 -3.99 -21.62 1.20
C PHE A 343 -5.46 -21.22 1.01
N GLU A 344 -6.36 -22.20 0.98
CA GLU A 344 -7.79 -22.02 0.83
C GLU A 344 -8.49 -22.49 2.11
N THR A 345 -9.26 -21.61 2.75
CA THR A 345 -9.92 -21.92 4.02
C THR A 345 -11.18 -22.76 3.81
N ASP A 346 -11.46 -23.71 4.70
CA ASP A 346 -12.69 -24.50 4.65
C ASP A 346 -13.92 -23.62 4.98
N PRO A 347 -14.97 -23.57 4.14
CA PRO A 347 -16.19 -22.81 4.40
C PRO A 347 -17.03 -23.34 5.59
N ALA A 348 -16.85 -24.57 6.04
CA ALA A 348 -17.63 -25.18 7.14
C ALA A 348 -17.15 -24.80 8.56
N ALA A 349 -15.97 -24.18 8.70
CA ALA A 349 -15.40 -23.79 9.99
C ALA A 349 -16.08 -22.54 10.60
N ARG A 350 -16.50 -22.60 11.88
CA ARG A 350 -17.21 -21.54 12.62
C ARG A 350 -16.42 -20.22 12.67
N ALA A 351 -17.08 -19.10 12.33
CA ALA A 351 -16.45 -17.81 12.01
C ALA A 351 -15.62 -17.13 13.13
N GLY A 352 -15.85 -17.47 14.41
CA GLY A 352 -15.14 -16.87 15.56
C GLY A 352 -13.79 -17.54 15.89
N GLU A 353 -13.70 -18.85 15.74
CA GLU A 353 -12.47 -19.66 16.00
C GLU A 353 -11.52 -19.65 14.79
N LYS A 354 -12.08 -19.47 13.59
CA LYS A 354 -11.38 -19.47 12.29
C LYS A 354 -10.19 -18.50 12.20
N ARG A 355 -10.26 -17.28 12.76
CA ARG A 355 -9.13 -16.31 12.69
C ARG A 355 -7.93 -16.69 13.55
N ARG A 356 -8.17 -17.32 14.71
CA ARG A 356 -7.10 -17.73 15.62
C ARG A 356 -6.31 -18.90 15.03
N LEU A 357 -7.03 -19.84 14.42
CA LEU A 357 -6.43 -20.99 13.77
C LEU A 357 -5.68 -20.61 12.49
N ILE A 358 -6.18 -19.64 11.71
CA ILE A 358 -5.46 -19.10 10.54
C ILE A 358 -4.15 -18.42 10.96
N ALA A 359 -4.14 -17.57 11.99
CA ALA A 359 -2.92 -16.91 12.46
C ALA A 359 -1.87 -17.92 13.01
N ALA A 360 -2.32 -18.99 13.67
CA ALA A 360 -1.46 -20.09 14.09
C ALA A 360 -0.91 -20.88 12.88
N ALA A 361 -1.72 -21.05 11.84
CA ALA A 361 -1.31 -21.69 10.60
C ALA A 361 -0.29 -20.87 9.82
N GLU A 362 -0.46 -19.55 9.70
CA GLU A 362 0.41 -18.66 8.92
C GLU A 362 1.90 -18.81 9.27
N ARG A 363 2.25 -18.96 10.56
CA ARG A 363 3.65 -19.16 10.97
C ARG A 363 4.23 -20.50 10.52
N ARG A 364 3.44 -21.58 10.57
CA ARG A 364 3.87 -22.91 10.08
C ARG A 364 3.85 -22.97 8.56
N LEU A 365 2.84 -22.36 7.94
CA LEU A 365 2.68 -22.21 6.50
C LEU A 365 3.87 -21.46 5.89
N ALA A 366 4.41 -20.43 6.55
CA ALA A 366 5.63 -19.76 6.08
C ALA A 366 6.83 -20.74 6.00
N GLY A 367 7.02 -21.59 7.01
CA GLY A 367 8.06 -22.63 6.98
C GLY A 367 7.83 -23.68 5.89
N GLU A 368 6.57 -24.09 5.70
CA GLU A 368 6.18 -25.03 4.64
C GLU A 368 6.34 -24.42 3.24
N MET A 369 6.02 -23.14 3.07
CA MET A 369 6.21 -22.40 1.82
C MET A 369 7.68 -22.37 1.41
N VAL A 370 8.60 -22.14 2.36
CA VAL A 370 10.05 -22.21 2.10
C VAL A 370 10.47 -23.65 1.73
N ARG A 371 9.91 -24.68 2.39
CA ARG A 371 10.17 -26.08 2.04
C ARG A 371 9.71 -26.40 0.61
N ARG A 372 8.49 -26.04 0.24
CA ARG A 372 7.93 -26.21 -1.11
C ARG A 372 8.70 -25.40 -2.15
N ALA A 373 9.16 -24.19 -1.81
CA ALA A 373 10.00 -23.38 -2.69
C ALA A 373 11.33 -24.08 -3.00
N ARG A 374 11.97 -24.71 -2.01
CA ARG A 374 13.18 -25.52 -2.23
C ARG A 374 12.92 -26.75 -3.09
N GLN A 375 11.79 -27.43 -2.87
CA GLN A 375 11.38 -28.57 -3.71
C GLN A 375 11.11 -28.15 -5.15
N LEU A 376 10.41 -27.03 -5.36
CA LEU A 376 10.17 -26.46 -6.68
C LEU A 376 11.49 -26.06 -7.36
N ALA A 377 12.40 -25.39 -6.65
CA ALA A 377 13.70 -25.00 -7.16
C ALA A 377 14.56 -26.23 -7.57
N GLY A 378 14.44 -27.34 -6.83
CA GLY A 378 15.16 -28.59 -7.08
C GLY A 378 14.42 -29.66 -7.89
N CYS A 379 13.20 -29.39 -8.39
CA CYS A 379 12.38 -30.41 -9.02
C CYS A 379 12.94 -30.87 -10.38
N GLU A 380 12.57 -32.06 -10.82
CA GLU A 380 12.83 -32.54 -12.18
C GLU A 380 11.92 -31.83 -13.21
N ASP A 381 12.36 -31.76 -14.47
CA ASP A 381 11.60 -31.08 -15.54
C ASP A 381 10.20 -31.68 -15.78
N LYS A 382 9.98 -32.96 -15.44
CA LYS A 382 8.69 -33.65 -15.57
C LYS A 382 7.61 -33.15 -14.61
N ALA A 383 8.01 -32.53 -13.51
CA ALA A 383 7.10 -31.98 -12.51
C ALA A 383 6.54 -30.61 -12.92
N LEU A 384 7.07 -30.01 -13.99
CA LEU A 384 6.68 -28.71 -14.51
C LEU A 384 5.95 -28.85 -15.84
N ALA A 385 4.89 -28.07 -16.04
CA ALA A 385 4.12 -28.04 -17.28
C ALA A 385 3.76 -26.62 -17.69
N LEU A 386 3.78 -26.35 -19.00
CA LEU A 386 3.26 -25.12 -19.58
C LEU A 386 1.82 -25.36 -20.05
N GLN A 387 0.86 -24.77 -19.35
CA GLN A 387 -0.54 -24.83 -19.72
C GLN A 387 -0.86 -23.69 -20.71
N PHE A 388 -1.40 -24.08 -21.87
CA PHE A 388 -1.89 -23.19 -22.92
C PHE A 388 -3.06 -23.89 -23.62
N ASP A 389 -4.26 -23.66 -23.10
CA ASP A 389 -5.55 -24.22 -23.51
C ASP A 389 -6.49 -23.13 -24.08
N GLY A 390 -5.93 -21.98 -24.44
CA GLY A 390 -6.67 -20.76 -24.79
C GLY A 390 -6.74 -19.75 -23.64
N SER A 391 -6.48 -20.15 -22.40
CA SER A 391 -6.34 -19.22 -21.28
C SER A 391 -5.01 -18.46 -21.34
N LEU A 392 -5.09 -17.13 -21.23
CA LEU A 392 -3.93 -16.24 -21.21
C LEU A 392 -3.81 -15.53 -19.84
N PRO A 393 -2.58 -15.16 -19.42
CA PRO A 393 -1.30 -15.57 -20.01
C PRO A 393 -1.02 -17.08 -19.82
N PRO A 394 -0.16 -17.72 -20.65
CA PRO A 394 0.24 -19.10 -20.47
C PRO A 394 0.80 -19.33 -19.06
N ARG A 395 0.35 -20.39 -18.41
CA ARG A 395 0.61 -20.66 -16.99
C ARG A 395 1.66 -21.74 -16.83
N ILE A 396 2.53 -21.56 -15.85
CA ILE A 396 3.51 -22.57 -15.45
C ILE A 396 2.95 -23.29 -14.22
N LEU A 397 2.79 -24.60 -14.34
CA LEU A 397 2.28 -25.48 -13.29
C LEU A 397 3.42 -26.32 -12.70
N TRP A 398 3.37 -26.56 -11.41
CA TRP A 398 4.18 -27.53 -10.68
C TRP A 398 3.24 -28.51 -9.95
N ASN A 399 3.26 -29.79 -10.32
CA ASN A 399 2.30 -30.79 -9.84
C ASN A 399 0.85 -30.27 -9.91
N ASP A 400 0.45 -29.77 -11.09
CA ASP A 400 -0.84 -29.15 -11.37
C ASP A 400 -1.18 -27.83 -10.63
N ALA A 401 -0.32 -27.38 -9.71
CA ALA A 401 -0.49 -26.10 -9.04
C ALA A 401 0.20 -24.95 -9.80
N ARG A 402 -0.48 -23.82 -9.97
CA ARG A 402 0.09 -22.65 -10.65
C ARG A 402 1.21 -22.01 -9.83
N VAL A 403 2.39 -21.88 -10.42
CA VAL A 403 3.57 -21.26 -9.80
C VAL A 403 4.11 -20.06 -10.56
N GLY A 404 3.69 -19.87 -11.82
CA GLY A 404 4.11 -18.73 -12.61
C GLY A 404 3.29 -18.54 -13.88
N TYR A 405 3.67 -17.53 -14.65
CA TYR A 405 3.08 -17.23 -15.95
C TYR A 405 4.07 -16.48 -16.85
N LEU A 406 3.84 -16.51 -18.16
CA LEU A 406 4.66 -15.80 -19.13
C LEU A 406 4.14 -14.38 -19.36
N SER A 407 5.05 -13.41 -19.52
CA SER A 407 4.75 -12.03 -19.86
C SER A 407 5.65 -11.52 -20.97
N ARG A 408 5.25 -10.41 -21.61
CA ARG A 408 5.97 -9.84 -22.76
C ARG A 408 7.44 -9.57 -22.43
N GLY A 409 8.33 -10.04 -23.30
CA GLY A 409 9.77 -9.85 -23.23
C GLY A 409 10.31 -8.93 -24.32
N ALA A 410 11.63 -8.98 -24.54
CA ALA A 410 12.31 -8.16 -25.55
C ALA A 410 11.97 -8.58 -26.98
N ASP A 411 11.79 -9.88 -27.21
CA ASP A 411 11.34 -10.47 -28.47
C ASP A 411 10.45 -11.70 -28.20
N PRO A 412 9.71 -12.21 -29.21
CA PRO A 412 8.80 -13.34 -29.04
C PRO A 412 9.45 -14.64 -28.53
N LEU A 413 10.75 -14.83 -28.73
CA LEU A 413 11.47 -16.02 -28.24
C LEU A 413 12.01 -15.85 -26.82
N SER A 414 11.95 -14.63 -26.28
CA SER A 414 12.54 -14.28 -24.98
C SER A 414 11.49 -13.67 -24.02
N PRO A 415 10.35 -14.34 -23.76
CA PRO A 415 9.36 -13.84 -22.81
C PRO A 415 9.90 -13.84 -21.38
N ARG A 416 9.33 -12.98 -20.53
CA ARG A 416 9.69 -12.89 -19.11
C ARG A 416 8.84 -13.88 -18.30
N VAL A 417 9.49 -14.74 -17.53
CA VAL A 417 8.82 -15.62 -16.55
C VAL A 417 8.50 -14.80 -15.29
N ARG A 418 7.22 -14.79 -14.90
CA ARG A 418 6.74 -14.13 -13.68
C ARG A 418 6.26 -15.19 -12.70
N LEU A 419 6.56 -14.98 -11.42
CA LEU A 419 6.04 -15.83 -10.35
C LEU A 419 4.56 -15.52 -10.10
N ASP A 420 3.79 -16.53 -9.70
CA ASP A 420 2.41 -16.35 -9.26
C ASP A 420 2.36 -15.52 -7.96
N ARG A 421 1.26 -14.80 -7.73
CA ARG A 421 1.08 -13.98 -6.52
C ARG A 421 1.15 -14.79 -5.23
N SER A 422 0.81 -16.08 -5.28
CA SER A 422 0.93 -16.99 -4.13
C SER A 422 2.38 -17.19 -3.65
N LEU A 423 3.38 -16.79 -4.44
CA LEU A 423 4.79 -16.83 -4.06
C LEU A 423 5.33 -15.46 -3.61
N ALA A 424 4.49 -14.43 -3.49
CA ALA A 424 4.91 -13.07 -3.15
C ALA A 424 5.55 -12.98 -1.75
N ASP A 425 5.01 -13.75 -0.80
CA ASP A 425 5.39 -13.74 0.63
C ASP A 425 6.65 -14.56 0.95
N LEU A 426 7.24 -15.23 -0.06
CA LEU A 426 8.51 -15.93 0.09
C LEU A 426 9.67 -14.94 0.32
N ASP A 427 10.68 -15.38 1.07
CA ASP A 427 11.92 -14.63 1.24
C ASP A 427 12.64 -14.40 -0.11
N PRO A 428 13.46 -13.34 -0.24
CA PRO A 428 14.14 -13.02 -1.50
C PRO A 428 14.95 -14.17 -2.09
N ALA A 429 15.68 -14.93 -1.27
CA ALA A 429 16.54 -16.02 -1.74
C ALA A 429 15.71 -17.18 -2.32
N SER A 430 14.62 -17.57 -1.65
CA SER A 430 13.69 -18.59 -2.16
C SER A 430 13.02 -18.15 -3.47
N ARG A 431 12.61 -16.88 -3.58
CA ARG A 431 12.00 -16.35 -4.82
C ARG A 431 12.97 -16.36 -5.99
N ASP A 432 14.22 -15.97 -5.77
CA ASP A 432 15.23 -15.94 -6.83
C ASP A 432 15.60 -17.35 -7.28
N ALA A 433 15.70 -18.32 -6.35
CA ALA A 433 15.95 -19.72 -6.68
C ALA A 433 14.81 -20.32 -7.53
N VAL A 434 13.55 -20.09 -7.15
CA VAL A 434 12.39 -20.54 -7.93
C VAL A 434 12.36 -19.87 -9.30
N ARG A 435 12.58 -18.55 -9.38
CA ARG A 435 12.61 -17.82 -10.66
C ARG A 435 13.68 -18.39 -11.60
N ALA A 436 14.91 -18.54 -11.12
CA ALA A 436 16.01 -19.09 -11.90
C ALA A 436 15.70 -20.50 -12.41
N ARG A 437 15.06 -21.34 -11.58
CA ARG A 437 14.62 -22.68 -11.98
C ARG A 437 13.58 -22.64 -13.11
N LEU A 438 12.54 -21.82 -12.97
CA LEU A 438 11.49 -21.72 -13.99
C LEU A 438 12.02 -21.13 -15.31
N GLU A 439 12.90 -20.12 -15.24
CA GLU A 439 13.55 -19.54 -16.42
C GLU A 439 14.44 -20.56 -17.12
N ALA A 440 15.28 -21.30 -16.39
CA ALA A 440 16.14 -22.32 -16.98
C ALA A 440 15.34 -23.47 -17.61
N TRP A 441 14.27 -23.92 -16.96
CA TRP A 441 13.35 -24.94 -17.51
C TRP A 441 12.67 -24.44 -18.79
N PHE A 442 12.15 -23.22 -18.77
CA PHE A 442 11.47 -22.63 -19.92
C PHE A 442 12.42 -22.49 -21.12
N GLN A 443 13.65 -22.01 -20.90
CA GLN A 443 14.67 -21.90 -21.95
C GLN A 443 15.00 -23.27 -22.58
N ARG A 444 15.09 -24.35 -21.78
CA ARG A 444 15.28 -25.71 -22.32
C ARG A 444 14.10 -26.16 -23.19
N LEU A 445 12.88 -25.80 -22.85
CA LEU A 445 11.71 -26.15 -23.66
C LEU A 445 11.63 -25.34 -24.96
N VAL A 446 11.98 -24.05 -24.92
CA VAL A 446 12.13 -23.25 -26.14
C VAL A 446 13.18 -23.88 -27.06
N GLU A 447 14.33 -24.28 -26.53
CA GLU A 447 15.37 -24.97 -27.29
C GLU A 447 14.91 -26.34 -27.82
N ARG A 448 14.12 -27.09 -27.03
CA ARG A 448 13.59 -28.40 -27.44
C ARG A 448 12.57 -28.31 -28.57
N HIS A 449 11.62 -27.39 -28.48
CA HIS A 449 10.48 -27.30 -29.39
C HIS A 449 10.71 -26.33 -30.56
N LEU A 450 11.47 -25.27 -30.33
CA LEU A 450 11.70 -24.20 -31.32
C LEU A 450 13.17 -24.06 -31.73
N GLY A 451 14.07 -24.93 -31.26
CA GLY A 451 15.54 -24.78 -31.33
C GLY A 451 16.13 -24.44 -32.70
N SER A 452 15.48 -24.80 -33.81
CA SER A 452 15.91 -24.37 -35.15
C SER A 452 16.00 -22.85 -35.30
N LEU A 453 15.12 -22.09 -34.63
CA LEU A 453 15.05 -20.63 -34.74
C LEU A 453 16.02 -19.91 -33.79
N PRO A 454 16.12 -20.24 -32.47
CA PRO A 454 17.20 -19.74 -31.61
C PRO A 454 18.60 -20.05 -32.14
N ARG A 455 18.84 -21.28 -32.66
CA ARG A 455 20.13 -21.65 -33.26
C ARG A 455 20.44 -20.84 -34.51
N LEU A 456 19.45 -20.58 -35.36
CA LEU A 456 19.62 -19.69 -36.52
C LEU A 456 20.01 -18.28 -36.06
N LYS A 457 19.28 -17.71 -35.09
CA LYS A 457 19.57 -16.40 -34.51
C LYS A 457 20.98 -16.33 -33.93
N ALA A 458 21.43 -17.36 -33.21
CA ALA A 458 22.76 -17.43 -32.61
C ALA A 458 23.90 -17.55 -33.65
N ARG A 459 23.65 -18.20 -34.79
CA ARG A 459 24.63 -18.36 -35.88
C ARG A 459 24.82 -17.08 -36.71
N VAL A 460 23.84 -16.19 -36.70
CA VAL A 460 23.87 -14.94 -37.46
C VAL A 460 24.48 -13.83 -36.59
N GLY A 461 25.80 -13.70 -36.68
CA GLY A 461 26.59 -12.70 -35.95
C GLY A 461 26.79 -11.39 -36.73
N ALA A 462 27.74 -10.56 -36.25
CA ALA A 462 28.07 -9.27 -36.86
C ALA A 462 28.62 -9.39 -38.30
N ASP A 463 29.20 -10.53 -38.65
CA ASP A 463 29.80 -10.77 -39.97
C ASP A 463 28.77 -11.19 -41.04
N ALA A 464 27.51 -11.42 -40.65
CA ALA A 464 26.43 -11.72 -41.60
C ALA A 464 25.99 -10.47 -42.38
N SER A 465 25.51 -10.67 -43.61
CA SER A 465 25.02 -9.55 -44.43
C SER A 465 23.85 -8.82 -43.75
N PRO A 466 23.67 -7.50 -44.00
CA PRO A 466 22.52 -6.76 -43.50
C PRO A 466 21.17 -7.40 -43.89
N ALA A 467 21.10 -7.94 -45.12
CA ALA A 467 19.92 -8.62 -45.63
C ALA A 467 19.58 -9.89 -44.83
N LEU A 468 20.59 -10.74 -44.56
CA LEU A 468 20.42 -11.95 -43.75
C LEU A 468 20.02 -11.62 -42.31
N ARG A 469 20.66 -10.61 -41.68
CA ARG A 469 20.29 -10.16 -40.33
C ARG A 469 18.84 -9.66 -40.28
N GLY A 470 18.44 -8.82 -41.24
CA GLY A 470 17.07 -8.33 -41.36
C GLY A 470 16.07 -9.47 -41.52
N LEU A 471 16.38 -10.45 -42.38
CA LEU A 471 15.50 -11.61 -42.59
C LEU A 471 15.36 -12.46 -41.33
N VAL A 472 16.44 -12.69 -40.59
CA VAL A 472 16.39 -13.46 -39.32
C VAL A 472 15.62 -12.73 -38.23
N VAL A 473 15.71 -11.39 -38.17
CA VAL A 473 14.88 -10.58 -37.27
C VAL A 473 13.40 -10.75 -37.62
N GLN A 474 13.04 -10.63 -38.90
CA GLN A 474 11.65 -10.83 -39.34
C GLN A 474 11.20 -12.27 -39.07
N LEU A 475 12.03 -13.28 -39.32
CA LEU A 475 11.70 -14.68 -39.06
C LEU A 475 11.49 -14.93 -37.56
N THR A 476 12.27 -14.25 -36.72
CA THR A 476 12.09 -14.31 -35.25
C THR A 476 10.74 -13.72 -34.84
N GLN A 477 10.35 -12.59 -35.42
CA GLN A 477 9.05 -11.95 -35.15
C GLN A 477 7.87 -12.79 -35.65
N GLY A 478 8.00 -13.40 -36.84
CA GLY A 478 7.03 -14.35 -37.40
C GLY A 478 7.11 -15.76 -36.80
N LEU A 479 7.94 -15.96 -35.76
CA LEU A 479 8.18 -17.24 -35.11
C LEU A 479 8.49 -18.38 -36.10
N GLY A 480 9.22 -18.08 -37.16
CA GLY A 480 9.74 -19.04 -38.12
C GLY A 480 8.87 -19.28 -39.36
N CYS A 481 7.85 -18.47 -39.61
CA CYS A 481 7.08 -18.47 -40.86
C CYS A 481 6.76 -17.04 -41.30
N LEU A 482 7.04 -16.72 -42.57
CA LEU A 482 6.80 -15.41 -43.17
C LEU A 482 6.24 -15.55 -44.59
N ALA A 483 5.33 -14.67 -44.97
CA ALA A 483 4.97 -14.49 -46.38
C ALA A 483 6.19 -13.98 -47.17
N ARG A 484 6.43 -14.53 -48.36
CA ARG A 484 7.59 -14.18 -49.19
C ARG A 484 7.50 -12.76 -49.73
N ALA A 485 6.31 -12.32 -50.15
CA ALA A 485 6.12 -11.05 -50.86
C ALA A 485 6.71 -9.83 -50.11
N PRO A 486 6.42 -9.62 -48.80
CA PRO A 486 7.02 -8.54 -48.03
C PRO A 486 8.54 -8.67 -47.83
N THR A 487 9.08 -9.89 -47.91
CA THR A 487 10.50 -10.19 -47.68
C THR A 487 11.36 -10.10 -48.96
N LEU A 488 10.75 -9.88 -50.13
CA LEU A 488 11.44 -9.89 -51.43
C LEU A 488 12.68 -8.97 -51.49
N PRO A 489 12.66 -7.73 -50.96
CA PRO A 489 13.84 -6.86 -50.97
C PRO A 489 15.02 -7.45 -50.18
N LEU A 490 14.74 -8.15 -49.07
CA LEU A 490 15.79 -8.82 -48.30
C LEU A 490 16.30 -10.07 -49.03
N LEU A 491 15.40 -10.79 -49.71
CA LEU A 491 15.74 -12.01 -50.44
C LEU A 491 16.57 -11.75 -51.71
N SER A 492 16.34 -10.62 -52.40
CA SER A 492 17.13 -10.25 -53.60
C SER A 492 18.59 -9.94 -53.26
N ASP A 493 18.85 -9.50 -52.03
CA ASP A 493 20.14 -9.03 -51.58
C ASP A 493 20.94 -10.11 -50.84
N LEU A 494 20.42 -11.35 -50.76
CA LEU A 494 21.12 -12.48 -50.15
C LEU A 494 22.23 -13.03 -51.06
N GLY A 495 23.43 -13.12 -50.52
CA GLY A 495 24.56 -13.77 -51.20
C GLY A 495 24.51 -15.31 -51.15
N GLU A 496 25.44 -15.95 -51.84
CA GLU A 496 25.55 -17.43 -51.86
C GLU A 496 25.83 -18.00 -50.46
N ALA A 497 26.71 -17.34 -49.69
CA ALA A 497 27.03 -17.73 -48.31
C ALA A 497 25.82 -17.64 -47.37
N ASP A 498 24.99 -16.61 -47.53
CA ASP A 498 23.76 -16.42 -46.73
C ASP A 498 22.74 -17.52 -47.04
N ASN A 499 22.53 -17.81 -48.33
CA ASN A 499 21.63 -18.88 -48.78
C ASN A 499 22.08 -20.25 -48.27
N ALA A 500 23.39 -20.55 -48.32
CA ALA A 500 23.96 -21.77 -47.75
C ALA A 500 23.73 -21.85 -46.24
N LEU A 501 23.87 -20.75 -45.49
CA LEU A 501 23.61 -20.72 -44.05
C LEU A 501 22.14 -20.96 -43.71
N LEU A 502 21.22 -20.30 -44.41
CA LEU A 502 19.77 -20.48 -44.25
C LEU A 502 19.37 -21.94 -44.52
N TYR A 503 19.87 -22.51 -45.62
CA TYR A 503 19.62 -23.91 -45.98
C TYR A 503 20.14 -24.89 -44.92
N ARG A 504 21.40 -24.74 -44.47
CA ARG A 504 22.00 -25.57 -43.39
C ARG A 504 21.30 -25.41 -42.04
N SER A 505 20.57 -24.32 -41.85
CA SER A 505 19.80 -24.04 -40.63
C SER A 505 18.34 -24.48 -40.74
N GLY A 506 17.96 -25.14 -41.85
CA GLY A 506 16.62 -25.70 -42.04
C GLY A 506 15.58 -24.72 -42.57
N VAL A 507 15.97 -23.50 -42.95
CA VAL A 507 15.06 -22.51 -43.55
C VAL A 507 14.78 -22.89 -45.00
N ARG A 508 13.51 -22.87 -45.39
CA ARG A 508 13.05 -23.07 -46.77
C ARG A 508 12.56 -21.75 -47.33
N ILE A 509 13.17 -21.32 -48.43
CA ILE A 509 12.69 -20.19 -49.23
C ILE A 509 11.79 -20.78 -50.31
N GLY A 510 10.49 -20.86 -50.00
CA GLY A 510 9.44 -21.33 -50.91
C GLY A 510 9.02 -20.25 -51.91
N ALA A 511 8.14 -20.59 -52.84
CA ALA A 511 7.59 -19.66 -53.83
C ALA A 511 6.67 -18.60 -53.21
N THR A 512 5.99 -18.93 -52.12
CA THR A 512 5.01 -18.08 -51.43
C THR A 512 5.43 -17.69 -50.01
N HIS A 513 6.22 -18.53 -49.33
CA HIS A 513 6.62 -18.32 -47.93
C HIS A 513 8.09 -18.65 -47.66
N VAL A 514 8.67 -17.98 -46.67
CA VAL A 514 9.95 -18.36 -46.05
C VAL A 514 9.63 -18.97 -44.68
N TYR A 515 9.97 -20.24 -44.47
CA TYR A 515 9.54 -20.96 -43.26
C TYR A 515 10.52 -22.06 -42.84
N ILE A 516 10.42 -22.51 -41.60
CA ILE A 516 11.17 -23.67 -41.08
C ILE A 516 10.19 -24.84 -40.93
N PRO A 517 10.30 -25.91 -41.75
CA PRO A 517 9.33 -27.01 -41.75
C PRO A 517 9.15 -27.69 -40.38
N ASP A 518 10.23 -27.81 -39.60
CA ASP A 518 10.17 -28.43 -38.28
C ASP A 518 9.28 -27.67 -37.29
N LEU A 519 9.08 -26.35 -37.51
CA LEU A 519 8.23 -25.50 -36.69
C LEU A 519 6.75 -25.55 -37.07
N LEU A 520 6.39 -26.29 -38.12
CA LEU A 520 5.00 -26.54 -38.53
C LEU A 520 4.41 -27.80 -37.89
N ARG A 521 5.21 -28.56 -37.14
CA ARG A 521 4.75 -29.74 -36.39
C ARG A 521 3.79 -29.31 -35.27
N PRO A 522 2.87 -30.18 -34.80
CA PRO A 522 1.83 -29.79 -33.84
C PRO A 522 2.35 -29.13 -32.57
N GLU A 523 3.36 -29.71 -31.92
CA GLU A 523 3.88 -29.19 -30.65
C GLU A 523 4.64 -27.86 -30.82
N PRO A 524 5.59 -27.71 -31.77
CA PRO A 524 6.16 -26.41 -32.12
C PRO A 524 5.10 -25.35 -32.47
N THR A 525 4.06 -25.69 -33.22
CA THR A 525 2.97 -24.76 -33.54
C THR A 525 2.22 -24.28 -32.29
N ARG A 526 1.91 -25.19 -31.36
CA ARG A 526 1.32 -24.83 -30.05
C ARG A 526 2.20 -23.83 -29.30
N TRP A 527 3.51 -24.06 -29.27
CA TRP A 527 4.47 -23.15 -28.63
C TRP A 527 4.55 -21.79 -29.33
N ARG A 528 4.57 -21.76 -30.66
CA ARG A 528 4.57 -20.50 -31.43
C ARG A 528 3.33 -19.67 -31.13
N LEU A 529 2.16 -20.29 -31.10
CA LEU A 529 0.91 -19.60 -30.74
C LEU A 529 0.94 -19.05 -29.31
N ALA A 530 1.45 -19.82 -28.35
CA ALA A 530 1.59 -19.36 -26.96
C ALA A 530 2.52 -18.14 -26.85
N LEU A 531 3.69 -18.18 -27.50
CA LEU A 531 4.66 -17.09 -27.49
C LEU A 531 4.16 -15.85 -28.23
N TRP A 532 3.48 -16.04 -29.35
CA TRP A 532 2.86 -14.95 -30.10
C TRP A 532 1.79 -14.24 -29.26
N ALA A 533 0.89 -14.99 -28.61
CA ALA A 533 -0.14 -14.42 -27.77
C ALA A 533 0.46 -13.59 -26.62
N VAL A 534 1.56 -14.05 -26.02
CA VAL A 534 2.31 -13.29 -25.00
C VAL A 534 2.98 -12.05 -25.58
N ALA A 535 3.58 -12.14 -26.77
CA ALA A 535 4.26 -11.03 -27.41
C ALA A 535 3.29 -9.90 -27.81
N GLN A 536 2.09 -10.26 -28.26
CA GLN A 536 1.02 -9.32 -28.62
C GLN A 536 0.22 -8.83 -27.40
N GLY A 537 0.33 -9.49 -26.24
CA GLY A 537 -0.41 -9.12 -25.04
C GLY A 537 -1.91 -9.38 -25.15
N LEU A 538 -2.30 -10.47 -25.81
CA LEU A 538 -3.71 -10.81 -26.00
C LEU A 538 -4.36 -11.24 -24.68
N GLU A 539 -5.65 -10.93 -24.53
CA GLU A 539 -6.47 -11.36 -23.39
C GLU A 539 -7.11 -12.74 -23.62
N ALA A 540 -7.37 -13.08 -24.89
CA ALA A 540 -7.81 -14.39 -25.33
C ALA A 540 -7.11 -14.75 -26.65
N ALA A 541 -6.80 -16.03 -26.84
CA ALA A 541 -6.32 -16.55 -28.12
C ALA A 541 -7.18 -17.73 -28.55
N PRO A 542 -7.45 -17.88 -29.87
CA PRO A 542 -8.10 -19.07 -30.38
C PRO A 542 -7.28 -20.32 -30.05
N PRO A 543 -7.94 -21.48 -29.84
CA PRO A 543 -7.23 -22.73 -29.59
C PRO A 543 -6.37 -23.13 -30.80
N PRO A 544 -5.23 -23.80 -30.59
CA PRO A 544 -4.41 -24.26 -31.69
C PRO A 544 -5.20 -25.21 -32.60
N PRO A 545 -4.96 -25.18 -33.93
CA PRO A 545 -5.57 -26.14 -34.85
C PRO A 545 -5.31 -27.59 -34.43
N ALA A 546 -6.30 -28.47 -34.62
CA ALA A 546 -6.16 -29.87 -34.26
C ALA A 546 -4.95 -30.52 -34.97
N PRO A 547 -4.17 -31.37 -34.27
CA PRO A 547 -2.99 -31.99 -34.85
C PRO A 547 -3.28 -32.70 -36.17
N GLY A 548 -2.43 -32.50 -37.18
CA GLY A 548 -2.54 -33.16 -38.48
C GLY A 548 -3.50 -32.51 -39.47
N ARG A 549 -4.25 -31.47 -39.09
CA ARG A 549 -5.08 -30.70 -40.04
C ARG A 549 -4.20 -30.01 -41.08
N VAL A 550 -4.63 -30.08 -42.34
CA VAL A 550 -3.99 -29.40 -43.48
C VAL A 550 -4.72 -28.11 -43.84
N SER A 551 -6.02 -28.05 -43.56
CA SER A 551 -6.88 -26.88 -43.75
C SER A 551 -7.76 -26.64 -42.52
N VAL A 552 -8.08 -25.37 -42.28
CA VAL A 552 -9.07 -24.93 -41.30
C VAL A 552 -9.91 -23.82 -41.92
N PRO A 553 -11.23 -23.77 -41.68
CA PRO A 553 -12.06 -22.66 -42.16
C PRO A 553 -11.60 -21.36 -41.50
N ILE A 554 -11.67 -20.26 -42.26
CA ILE A 554 -11.36 -18.93 -41.75
C ILE A 554 -12.56 -18.43 -40.96
N ASP A 555 -12.36 -18.21 -39.66
CA ASP A 555 -13.26 -17.46 -38.80
C ASP A 555 -12.99 -15.96 -38.91
N GLU A 556 -14.03 -15.17 -39.17
CA GLU A 556 -14.00 -13.70 -39.32
C GLU A 556 -13.54 -13.00 -38.04
N ASN A 557 -13.77 -13.61 -36.86
CA ASN A 557 -13.37 -13.05 -35.57
C ASN A 557 -11.91 -13.36 -35.21
N THR A 558 -11.23 -14.21 -35.99
CA THR A 558 -9.85 -14.63 -35.73
C THR A 558 -8.87 -13.79 -36.57
N PRO A 559 -7.93 -13.06 -35.94
CA PRO A 559 -6.97 -12.24 -36.67
C PRO A 559 -6.14 -13.05 -37.68
N ARG A 560 -5.90 -12.48 -38.86
CA ARG A 560 -5.07 -13.11 -39.91
C ARG A 560 -3.71 -13.60 -39.40
N ALA A 561 -3.08 -12.83 -38.52
CA ALA A 561 -1.78 -13.14 -37.91
C ALA A 561 -1.78 -14.46 -37.12
N PHE A 562 -2.92 -14.88 -36.56
CA PHE A 562 -3.06 -16.18 -35.88
C PHE A 562 -2.77 -17.32 -36.85
N TYR A 563 -3.37 -17.31 -38.03
CA TYR A 563 -3.17 -18.35 -39.05
C TYR A 563 -1.73 -18.38 -39.53
N GLU A 564 -1.14 -17.21 -39.78
CA GLU A 564 0.24 -17.08 -40.25
C GLU A 564 1.24 -17.65 -39.21
N VAL A 565 1.05 -17.34 -37.92
CA VAL A 565 1.85 -17.92 -36.83
C VAL A 565 1.56 -19.41 -36.63
N ALA A 566 0.32 -19.86 -36.83
CA ALA A 566 -0.01 -21.28 -36.84
C ALA A 566 0.63 -22.04 -38.02
N GLY A 567 1.18 -21.33 -39.02
CA GLY A 567 1.76 -21.92 -40.22
C GLY A 567 0.75 -22.23 -41.32
N PHE A 568 -0.37 -21.52 -41.32
CA PHE A 568 -1.43 -21.60 -42.32
C PHE A 568 -1.49 -20.30 -43.12
N TRP A 569 -1.73 -20.42 -44.41
CA TRP A 569 -1.96 -19.31 -45.31
C TRP A 569 -3.47 -19.16 -45.56
N PRO A 570 -4.09 -18.05 -45.11
CA PRO A 570 -5.51 -17.80 -45.35
C PRO A 570 -5.78 -17.50 -46.83
N ILE A 571 -6.60 -18.34 -47.47
CA ILE A 571 -6.97 -18.30 -48.89
C ILE A 571 -8.50 -18.38 -49.00
N VAL A 572 -9.14 -17.26 -49.38
CA VAL A 572 -10.59 -17.15 -49.60
C VAL A 572 -11.42 -17.57 -48.38
N THR A 573 -11.85 -18.83 -48.28
CA THR A 573 -12.66 -19.38 -47.19
C THR A 573 -11.87 -20.22 -46.19
N ASP A 574 -10.69 -20.69 -46.56
CA ASP A 574 -9.92 -21.66 -45.78
C ASP A 574 -8.46 -21.23 -45.62
N ALA A 575 -7.91 -21.46 -44.44
CA ALA A 575 -6.48 -21.35 -44.20
C ALA A 575 -5.81 -22.70 -44.40
N VAL A 576 -4.82 -22.76 -45.30
CA VAL A 576 -4.15 -24.00 -45.72
C VAL A 576 -2.70 -24.01 -45.27
N ARG A 577 -2.21 -25.14 -44.76
CA ARG A 577 -0.85 -25.25 -44.22
C ARG A 577 0.21 -24.92 -45.27
N VAL A 578 1.17 -24.07 -44.89
CA VAL A 578 2.14 -23.44 -45.81
C VAL A 578 2.98 -24.47 -46.60
N ASP A 579 3.42 -25.55 -45.95
CA ASP A 579 4.19 -26.62 -46.60
C ASP A 579 3.41 -27.35 -47.72
N MET A 580 2.09 -27.48 -47.55
CA MET A 580 1.22 -28.10 -48.56
C MET A 580 0.96 -27.17 -49.74
N VAL A 581 0.81 -25.87 -49.47
CA VAL A 581 0.72 -24.87 -50.55
C VAL A 581 2.01 -24.82 -51.37
N GLU A 582 3.17 -24.83 -50.71
CA GLU A 582 4.47 -24.87 -51.40
C GLU A 582 4.66 -26.14 -52.23
N ARG A 583 4.17 -27.29 -51.73
CA ARG A 583 4.16 -28.54 -52.48
C ARG A 583 3.27 -28.46 -53.72
N LEU A 584 2.10 -27.85 -53.61
CA LEU A 584 1.20 -27.60 -54.73
C LEU A 584 1.87 -26.70 -55.77
N VAL A 585 2.39 -25.53 -55.36
CA VAL A 585 3.06 -24.58 -56.28
C VAL A 585 4.23 -25.23 -57.01
N LYS A 586 5.01 -26.07 -56.31
CA LYS A 586 6.09 -26.84 -56.93
C LYS A 586 5.59 -27.86 -57.96
N ALA A 587 4.46 -28.52 -57.70
CA ALA A 587 3.83 -29.42 -58.66
C ALA A 587 3.28 -28.68 -59.88
N MET A 588 2.60 -27.55 -59.66
CA MET A 588 2.14 -26.65 -60.72
C MET A 588 3.28 -26.23 -61.64
N HIS A 589 4.42 -25.84 -61.05
CA HIS A 589 5.59 -25.42 -61.82
C HIS A 589 6.17 -26.57 -62.66
N ARG A 590 6.23 -27.79 -62.12
CA ARG A 590 6.73 -28.97 -62.86
C ARG A 590 5.81 -29.41 -64.00
N GLN A 591 4.51 -29.28 -63.82
CA GLN A 591 3.51 -29.64 -64.84
C GLN A 591 3.25 -28.54 -65.86
N ARG A 592 3.84 -27.36 -65.66
CA ARG A 592 3.67 -26.19 -66.53
C ARG A 592 4.21 -26.48 -67.94
N ARG A 593 3.31 -26.66 -68.90
CA ARG A 593 3.59 -26.68 -70.35
C ARG A 593 3.12 -25.36 -70.96
N GLY A 594 4.00 -24.35 -71.01
CA GLY A 594 3.67 -23.03 -71.56
C GLY A 594 2.65 -22.24 -70.70
N ALA A 595 1.59 -21.75 -71.32
CA ALA A 595 0.52 -20.95 -70.69
C ALA A 595 -0.73 -21.77 -70.31
N ALA A 596 -0.70 -23.10 -70.47
CA ALA A 596 -1.84 -23.95 -70.13
C ALA A 596 -2.16 -23.85 -68.61
N PRO A 597 -3.43 -23.64 -68.23
CA PRO A 597 -3.82 -23.56 -66.83
C PRO A 597 -3.58 -24.89 -66.13
N PHE A 598 -3.05 -24.82 -64.91
CA PHE A 598 -2.97 -25.99 -64.04
C PHE A 598 -4.37 -26.33 -63.53
N VAL A 599 -4.81 -27.56 -63.77
CA VAL A 599 -6.09 -28.08 -63.25
C VAL A 599 -5.76 -29.05 -62.11
N PRO A 600 -6.10 -28.73 -60.84
CA PRO A 600 -5.91 -29.67 -59.74
C PRO A 600 -6.82 -30.88 -59.96
N ASP A 601 -6.26 -32.09 -59.84
CA ASP A 601 -7.05 -33.32 -59.81
C ASP A 601 -7.70 -33.53 -58.43
N ALA A 602 -8.61 -34.53 -58.32
CA ALA A 602 -9.28 -34.86 -57.07
C ALA A 602 -8.31 -35.22 -55.93
N MET A 603 -7.10 -35.69 -56.27
CA MET A 603 -6.04 -35.98 -55.31
C MET A 603 -5.54 -34.68 -54.64
N TRP A 604 -5.40 -33.57 -55.36
CA TRP A 604 -4.99 -32.29 -54.74
C TRP A 604 -6.04 -31.71 -53.78
N ILE A 605 -7.33 -31.85 -54.09
CA ILE A 605 -8.41 -31.45 -53.19
C ILE A 605 -8.30 -32.22 -51.86
N GLN A 606 -8.06 -33.54 -51.95
CA GLN A 606 -7.87 -34.40 -50.78
C GLN A 606 -6.59 -34.10 -50.01
N ILE A 607 -5.47 -33.83 -50.70
CA ILE A 607 -4.18 -33.49 -50.08
C ILE A 607 -4.26 -32.16 -49.31
N LEU A 608 -4.98 -31.18 -49.86
CA LEU A 608 -5.14 -29.86 -49.23
C LEU A 608 -6.23 -29.87 -48.14
N GLY A 609 -6.98 -30.97 -48.00
CA GLY A 609 -8.06 -31.10 -47.02
C GLY A 609 -9.21 -30.13 -47.24
N LEU A 610 -9.37 -29.59 -48.44
CA LEU A 610 -10.45 -28.66 -48.75
C LEU A 610 -11.77 -29.44 -48.74
N SER A 611 -12.77 -28.95 -48.01
CA SER A 611 -14.13 -29.48 -48.07
C SER A 611 -14.59 -29.41 -49.53
N GLN A 612 -15.17 -30.48 -50.07
CA GLN A 612 -15.86 -30.38 -51.37
C GLN A 612 -16.97 -29.33 -51.19
N MET A 613 -16.86 -28.22 -51.93
CA MET A 613 -17.90 -27.21 -52.00
C MET A 613 -19.17 -27.80 -52.61
#